data_AF-A0A7S1QZ52-F1
#
_entry.id   AF-A0A7S1QZ52-F1
#
_cell.length_a   1.000
_cell.length_b   1.000
_cell.length_c   1.000
_cell.angle_alpha   90.00
_cell.angle_beta   90.00
_cell.angle_gamma   90.00
#
_symmetry.space_group_name_H-M   'P 1'
#
loop_
_entity.id
_entity.type
_entity.pdbx_description
1 polymer ?
#
loop_
_entity_poly.entity_id
_entity_poly.type
_entity_poly.pdbx_seq_one_letter_code
_entity_poly.pdbx_strand_id
1 'polypeptide(L)'
;AAEEVSQAVAAEEESASKKAQEVQAVKDDAQRDLDEALPALDLAVQCLKKLKTDHIREVKALTNPPSGVKLTCETVCIMLGLRPVKKNDPNTPGKKIDDYWETSQKE
;
A
#
# COMPACT_ATOMS: atom_id res chain seq x y z
N ALA A 1 -10.51 -48.32 29.71
CA ALA A 1 -11.37 -47.22 30.19
C ALA A 1 -10.56 -46.03 30.73
N ALA A 2 -10.06 -46.02 31.97
CA ALA A 2 -9.35 -44.85 32.53
C ALA A 2 -8.00 -44.54 31.84
N GLU A 3 -7.21 -45.56 31.51
CA GLU A 3 -5.93 -45.40 30.79
C GLU A 3 -6.10 -44.97 29.33
N GLU A 4 -7.10 -45.50 28.62
CA GLU A 4 -7.41 -45.09 27.24
C GLU A 4 -7.86 -43.62 27.17
N VAL A 5 -8.66 -43.17 28.14
CA VAL A 5 -9.07 -41.76 28.23
C VAL A 5 -7.87 -40.86 28.53
N SER A 6 -6.98 -41.28 29.42
CA SER A 6 -5.75 -40.54 29.72
C SER A 6 -4.85 -40.39 28.49
N GLN A 7 -4.66 -41.46 27.72
CA GLN A 7 -3.88 -41.43 26.47
C GLN A 7 -4.52 -40.55 25.40
N ALA A 8 -5.85 -40.60 25.25
CA ALA A 8 -6.57 -39.76 24.29
C ALA A 8 -6.44 -38.26 24.62
N VAL A 9 -6.59 -37.89 25.90
CA VAL A 9 -6.42 -36.49 26.35
C VAL A 9 -4.99 -36.01 26.12
N ALA A 10 -3.97 -36.81 26.44
CA ALA A 10 -2.57 -36.44 26.21
C ALA A 10 -2.25 -36.22 24.72
N ALA A 11 -2.79 -37.07 23.83
CA ALA A 11 -2.63 -36.91 22.38
C ALA A 11 -3.34 -35.65 21.86
N GLU A 12 -4.53 -35.35 22.39
CA GLU A 12 -5.28 -34.15 22.04
C GLU A 12 -4.57 -32.88 22.51
N GLU A 13 -4.06 -32.86 23.76
CA GLU A 13 -3.25 -31.77 24.30
C GLU A 13 -1.99 -31.51 23.48
N GLU A 14 -1.27 -32.56 23.06
CA GLU A 14 -0.10 -32.41 22.21
C GLU A 14 -0.48 -31.80 20.85
N SER A 15 -1.58 -32.26 20.25
CA SER A 15 -2.06 -31.74 18.97
C SER A 15 -2.53 -30.29 19.07
N ALA A 16 -3.20 -29.92 20.16
CA ALA A 16 -3.66 -28.57 20.43
C ALA A 16 -2.48 -27.62 20.69
N SER A 17 -1.48 -28.08 21.46
CA SER A 17 -0.26 -27.34 21.74
C SER A 17 0.54 -27.05 20.47
N LYS A 18 0.69 -28.04 19.58
CA LYS A 18 1.35 -27.85 18.27
C LYS A 18 0.63 -26.80 17.43
N LYS A 19 -0.70 -26.91 17.30
CA LYS A 19 -1.50 -25.92 16.56
C LYS A 19 -1.41 -24.52 17.18
N ALA A 20 -1.42 -24.42 18.52
CA ALA A 20 -1.28 -23.15 19.22
C ALA A 20 0.09 -22.50 18.92
N GLN A 21 1.16 -23.27 18.91
CA GLN A 21 2.51 -22.78 18.58
C GLN A 21 2.60 -22.31 17.13
N GLU A 22 2.03 -23.06 16.17
CA GLU A 22 2.00 -22.67 14.76
C GLU A 22 1.25 -21.35 14.55
N VAL A 23 0.06 -21.22 15.13
CA VAL A 23 -0.74 -19.98 15.04
C VAL A 23 -0.03 -18.82 15.72
N GLN A 24 0.60 -19.06 16.87
CA GLN A 24 1.35 -18.04 17.58
C GLN A 24 2.53 -17.54 16.74
N ALA A 25 3.27 -18.44 16.08
CA ALA A 25 4.36 -18.06 15.20
C ALA A 25 3.88 -17.18 14.02
N VAL A 26 2.76 -17.55 13.39
CA VAL A 26 2.16 -16.74 12.29
C VAL A 26 1.72 -15.37 12.80
N LYS A 27 1.10 -15.32 13.98
CA LYS A 27 0.68 -14.06 14.61
C LYS A 27 1.88 -13.16 14.89
N ASP A 28 2.94 -13.71 15.48
CA ASP A 28 4.13 -12.93 15.84
C ASP A 28 4.86 -12.40 14.61
N ASP A 29 4.89 -13.19 13.53
CA ASP A 29 5.46 -12.78 12.24
C ASP A 29 4.67 -11.61 11.64
N ALA A 30 3.34 -11.73 11.56
CA ALA A 30 2.47 -10.67 11.06
C ALA A 30 2.52 -9.41 11.92
N GLN A 31 2.58 -9.56 13.25
CA GLN A 31 2.67 -8.44 14.17
C GLN A 31 3.99 -7.69 14.01
N ARG A 32 5.11 -8.40 13.81
CA ARG A 32 6.41 -7.79 13.57
C ARG A 32 6.39 -6.92 12.32
N ASP A 33 5.87 -7.44 11.21
CA ASP A 33 5.81 -6.70 9.95
C ASP A 33 4.88 -5.47 10.07
N LEU A 34 3.80 -5.58 10.84
CA LEU A 34 2.91 -4.46 11.14
C LEU A 34 3.61 -3.39 11.99
N ASP A 35 4.32 -3.80 13.04
CA ASP A 35 5.04 -2.91 13.95
C ASP A 35 6.18 -2.16 13.22
N GLU A 36 6.77 -2.76 12.18
CA GLU A 36 7.74 -2.10 11.30
C GLU A 36 7.08 -1.09 10.35
N ALA A 37 5.92 -1.43 9.77
CA ALA A 37 5.27 -0.60 8.75
C ALA A 37 4.49 0.61 9.33
N LEU A 38 3.86 0.45 10.49
CA LEU A 38 2.99 1.49 11.08
C LEU A 38 3.71 2.81 11.38
N PRO A 39 4.94 2.83 11.93
CA PRO A 39 5.66 4.08 12.19
C PRO A 39 5.94 4.89 10.92
N ALA A 40 6.32 4.22 9.82
CA ALA A 40 6.56 4.89 8.54
C ALA A 40 5.28 5.47 7.95
N LEU A 41 4.17 4.74 8.08
CA LEU A 41 2.85 5.22 7.65
C LEU A 41 2.39 6.44 8.45
N ASP A 42 2.48 6.40 9.78
CA ASP A 42 2.08 7.53 10.63
C ASP A 42 2.93 8.78 10.34
N LEU A 43 4.25 8.61 10.18
CA LEU A 43 5.13 9.70 9.79
C LEU A 43 4.72 10.30 8.43
N ALA A 44 4.41 9.46 7.44
CA ALA A 44 3.96 9.94 6.14
C ALA A 44 2.65 10.75 6.26
N VAL A 45 1.67 10.26 7.03
CA VAL A 45 0.41 10.97 7.30
C VAL A 45 0.66 12.31 7.99
N GLN A 46 1.56 12.35 8.97
CA GLN A 46 1.93 13.59 9.65
C GLN A 46 2.60 14.60 8.70
N CYS A 47 3.48 14.14 7.81
CA CYS A 47 4.09 15.00 6.80
C CYS A 47 3.06 15.59 5.84
N LEU A 48 2.09 14.78 5.39
CA LEU A 48 1.00 15.26 4.53
C LEU A 48 0.14 16.33 5.22
N LYS A 49 -0.15 16.17 6.52
CA LYS A 49 -0.89 17.18 7.31
C LYS A 49 -0.17 18.53 7.43
N LYS A 50 1.16 18.57 7.25
CA LYS A 50 1.97 19.80 7.29
C LYS A 50 2.00 20.54 5.95
N LEU A 51 1.50 19.94 4.87
CA LEU A 51 1.45 20.61 3.58
C LEU A 51 0.44 21.77 3.60
N LYS A 52 0.86 22.89 3.03
CA LYS A 52 0.00 24.05 2.81
C LYS A 52 -0.60 23.98 1.42
N THR A 53 -1.78 24.59 1.25
CA THR A 53 -2.44 24.69 -0.05
C THR A 53 -1.56 25.33 -1.11
N ASP A 54 -0.70 26.28 -0.75
CA ASP A 54 0.18 26.96 -1.70
C ASP A 54 1.22 26.01 -2.31
N HIS A 55 1.78 25.08 -1.53
CA HIS A 55 2.70 24.06 -2.07
C HIS A 55 2.01 23.19 -3.14
N ILE A 56 0.72 22.89 -2.95
CA ILE A 56 -0.07 22.12 -3.93
C ILE A 56 -0.36 22.95 -5.18
N ARG A 57 -0.67 24.24 -5.00
CA ARG A 57 -0.90 25.17 -6.13
C ARG A 57 0.35 25.30 -7.00
N GLU A 58 1.53 25.39 -6.39
CA GLU A 58 2.81 25.45 -7.13
C GLU A 58 3.02 24.20 -7.99
N VAL A 59 2.78 23.00 -7.45
CA VAL A 59 2.90 21.75 -8.20
C VAL A 59 1.86 21.69 -9.34
N LYS A 60 0.60 22.07 -9.06
CA LYS A 60 -0.47 22.07 -10.06
C LYS A 60 -0.21 23.03 -11.24
N ALA A 61 0.49 24.13 -10.99
CA ALA A 61 0.84 25.12 -12.00
C ALA A 61 1.99 24.68 -12.94
N LEU A 62 2.63 23.54 -12.68
CA LEU A 62 3.69 23.02 -13.56
C LEU A 62 3.12 22.59 -14.92
N THR A 63 3.47 23.33 -15.96
CA THR A 63 3.10 23.00 -17.35
C THR A 63 3.80 21.74 -17.85
N ASN A 64 5.05 21.51 -17.40
CA ASN A 64 5.80 20.30 -17.71
C ASN A 64 6.51 19.81 -16.44
N PRO A 65 5.84 18.98 -15.63
CA PRO A 65 6.42 18.53 -14.36
C PRO A 65 7.63 17.61 -14.59
N PRO A 66 8.59 17.59 -13.64
CA PRO A 66 9.69 16.63 -13.64
C PRO A 66 9.19 15.17 -13.66
N SER A 67 10.04 14.26 -14.12
CA SER A 67 9.70 12.83 -14.23
C SER A 67 9.23 12.23 -12.90
N GLY A 68 9.89 12.57 -11.79
CA GLY A 68 9.50 12.10 -10.46
C GLY A 68 8.08 12.52 -10.08
N VAL A 69 7.70 13.77 -10.37
CA VAL A 69 6.35 14.28 -10.08
C VAL A 69 5.31 13.57 -10.93
N LYS A 70 5.58 13.37 -12.24
CA LYS A 70 4.70 12.61 -13.13
C LYS A 70 4.46 11.20 -12.62
N LEU A 71 5.52 10.49 -12.26
CA LEU A 71 5.47 9.12 -11.77
C LEU A 71 4.70 9.01 -10.44
N THR A 72 4.93 9.94 -9.51
CA THR A 72 4.21 9.97 -8.24
C THR A 72 2.71 10.21 -8.47
N CYS A 73 2.34 11.18 -9.29
CA CYS A 73 0.94 11.45 -9.62
C CYS A 73 0.28 10.28 -10.34
N GLU A 74 0.96 9.63 -11.30
CA GLU A 74 0.49 8.41 -11.95
C GLU A 74 0.20 7.30 -10.95
N THR A 75 1.16 7.01 -10.07
CA THR A 75 1.03 5.97 -9.04
C THR A 75 -0.18 6.24 -8.14
N VAL A 76 -0.33 7.48 -7.66
CA VAL A 76 -1.46 7.87 -6.81
C VAL A 76 -2.78 7.77 -7.56
N CYS A 77 -2.85 8.23 -8.81
CA CYS A 77 -4.05 8.09 -9.63
C CYS A 77 -4.47 6.62 -9.81
N ILE A 78 -3.52 5.73 -10.06
CA ILE A 78 -3.79 4.29 -10.19
C ILE A 78 -4.28 3.71 -8.86
N MET A 79 -3.63 4.03 -7.74
CA MET A 79 -4.06 3.58 -6.40
C MET A 79 -5.48 4.05 -6.05
N LEU A 80 -5.86 5.24 -6.53
CA LEU A 80 -7.20 5.82 -6.36
C LEU A 80 -8.20 5.37 -7.43
N GLY A 81 -7.80 4.51 -8.38
CA GLY A 81 -8.68 4.02 -9.45
C GLY A 81 -9.08 5.09 -10.48
N LEU A 82 -8.32 6.19 -10.56
CA LEU A 82 -8.58 7.27 -11.51
C LEU A 82 -8.08 6.88 -12.90
N ARG A 83 -8.91 7.12 -13.93
CA ARG A 83 -8.57 6.77 -15.31
C ARG A 83 -7.66 7.81 -15.95
N PRO A 84 -6.68 7.39 -16.78
CA PRO A 84 -5.83 8.33 -17.50
C PRO A 84 -6.59 9.02 -18.64
N VAL A 85 -6.10 10.18 -19.06
CA VAL A 85 -6.54 10.83 -20.30
C VAL A 85 -5.69 10.30 -21.46
N LYS A 86 -6.31 9.75 -22.50
CA LYS A 86 -5.58 9.30 -23.69
C LYS A 86 -5.18 10.48 -24.57
N LYS A 87 -3.87 10.68 -24.75
CA LYS A 87 -3.31 11.74 -25.60
C LYS A 87 -2.43 11.17 -26.69
N ASN A 88 -2.20 11.95 -27.74
CA ASN A 88 -1.17 11.62 -28.73
C ASN A 88 0.21 11.84 -28.10
N ASP A 89 1.14 10.92 -28.36
CA ASP A 89 2.52 11.02 -27.92
C ASP A 89 3.20 12.19 -28.64
N PRO A 90 3.71 13.21 -27.92
CA PRO A 90 4.40 14.34 -28.54
C PRO A 90 5.71 13.93 -29.22
N ASN A 91 6.30 12.79 -28.84
CA ASN A 91 7.57 12.31 -29.38
C ASN A 91 7.39 11.26 -30.50
N THR A 92 6.19 10.71 -30.66
CA THR A 92 5.92 9.65 -31.64
C THR A 92 4.55 9.87 -32.30
N PRO A 93 4.52 10.51 -33.47
CA PRO A 93 3.29 10.72 -34.22
C PRO A 93 2.51 9.41 -34.44
N GLY A 94 1.21 9.43 -34.15
CA GLY A 94 0.31 8.27 -34.32
C GLY A 94 0.23 7.32 -33.11
N LYS A 95 1.13 7.44 -32.12
CA LYS A 95 1.04 6.69 -30.87
C LYS A 95 0.17 7.44 -29.85
N LYS A 96 -0.61 6.71 -29.05
CA LYS A 96 -1.34 7.27 -27.90
C LYS A 96 -0.66 6.88 -26.59
N ILE A 97 -0.63 7.80 -25.64
CA ILE A 97 -0.14 7.62 -24.27
C ILE A 97 -1.27 7.83 -23.28
N ASP A 98 -1.18 7.13 -22.16
CA ASP A 98 -2.04 7.32 -21.00
C ASP A 98 -1.43 8.43 -20.14
N ASP A 99 -2.10 9.59 -20.11
CA ASP A 99 -1.67 10.77 -19.36
C ASP A 99 -2.43 10.84 -18.03
N TYR A 100 -1.76 10.42 -16.96
CA TYR A 100 -2.27 10.56 -15.59
C TYR A 100 -2.02 11.94 -14.99
N TRP A 101 -1.12 12.75 -15.55
CA TRP A 101 -0.87 14.09 -15.06
C TRP A 101 -2.10 14.98 -15.25
N GLU A 102 -2.72 14.94 -16.44
CA GLU A 102 -3.96 15.69 -16.65
C GLU A 102 -5.09 15.22 -15.71
N THR A 103 -5.19 13.91 -15.46
CA THR A 103 -6.16 13.38 -14.49
C THR A 103 -5.88 13.93 -13.09
N SER A 104 -4.62 13.91 -12.64
CA SER A 104 -4.23 14.41 -11.31
C SER A 104 -4.46 15.91 -11.10
N GLN A 105 -4.56 16.69 -12.17
CA GLN A 105 -4.84 18.13 -12.07
C GLN A 105 -6.34 18.44 -11.89
N LYS A 106 -7.24 17.52 -12.24
CA LYS A 106 -8.69 17.74 -12.21
C LYS A 106 -9.30 17.45 -10.84
N GLU A 107 -8.77 16.45 -10.14
CA GLU A 107 -9.10 16.11 -8.76
C GLU A 107 -8.37 17.03 -7.76
#